data_AF-A0A521KZJ9-F1
#
_entry.id   AF-A0A521KZJ9-F1
#
_cell.length_a   1.000
_cell.length_b   1.000
_cell.length_c   1.000
_cell.angle_alpha   90.00
_cell.angle_beta   90.00
_cell.angle_gamma   90.00
#
_symmetry.space_group_name_H-M   'P 1'
#
loop_
_entity.id
_entity.type
_entity.pdbx_description
1 polymer ?
#
loop_
_entity_poly.entity_id
_entity_poly.type
_entity_poly.pdbx_seq_one_letter_code
_entity_poly.pdbx_strand_id
1 'polypeptide(L)'
;MRGGRGGFTLIEMLAVLVILAILMVVLLTQFTDIFESAKVRLTSASMSNVSLAIDQYEHEHGDYPPSSFPAAWGPPPNTVNVGIESLVVALHSKGAGAGTGTFEDLLVNTDADNSKSRLTEFNTTELFELRDEWGNPIAYQHRADYGTPQSYVTLHPDTGEEIESTFRARKNSKTGQFVRPDKYQLVSAGPDGSFGTDDDVTLWGEDP
;
A
#
# COMPACT_ATOMS: atom_id res chain seq x y z
N MET A 1 -52.58 47.38 8.94
CA MET A 1 -51.25 46.81 9.28
C MET A 1 -50.81 45.91 8.14
N ARG A 2 -49.69 46.20 7.48
CA ARG A 2 -48.90 45.22 6.70
C ARG A 2 -47.50 45.81 6.51
N GLY A 3 -46.55 45.26 7.25
CA GLY A 3 -45.16 45.71 7.31
C GLY A 3 -44.45 45.54 5.98
N GLY A 4 -43.65 46.55 5.61
CA GLY A 4 -42.76 46.49 4.46
C GLY A 4 -41.77 45.35 4.64
N ARG A 5 -41.75 44.43 3.68
CA ARG A 5 -40.70 43.43 3.56
C ARG A 5 -39.45 44.14 3.04
N GLY A 6 -38.48 44.37 3.92
CA GLY A 6 -37.15 44.85 3.52
C GLY A 6 -36.43 43.75 2.72
N GLY A 7 -36.03 44.05 1.49
CA GLY A 7 -35.15 43.18 0.71
C GLY A 7 -33.70 43.36 1.18
N PHE A 8 -32.91 42.29 1.11
CA PHE A 8 -31.48 42.32 1.41
C PHE A 8 -30.74 43.23 0.43
N THR A 9 -29.74 43.94 0.95
CA THR A 9 -28.87 44.81 0.15
C THR A 9 -27.75 44.00 -0.52
N LEU A 10 -27.23 44.50 -1.64
CA LEU A 10 -26.09 43.88 -2.32
C LEU A 10 -24.85 43.79 -1.41
N ILE A 11 -24.68 44.76 -0.50
CA ILE A 11 -23.54 44.79 0.41
C ILE A 11 -23.64 43.72 1.50
N GLU A 12 -24.85 43.41 1.99
CA GLU A 12 -25.07 42.31 2.94
C GLU A 12 -24.77 40.96 2.31
N MET A 13 -25.21 40.75 1.06
CA MET A 13 -24.88 39.51 0.34
C MET A 13 -23.37 39.38 0.07
N LEU A 14 -22.69 40.49 -0.25
CA LEU A 14 -21.24 40.50 -0.42
C LEU A 14 -20.51 40.13 0.89
N ALA A 15 -20.93 40.73 2.01
CA ALA A 15 -20.34 40.44 3.32
C ALA A 15 -20.52 38.96 3.71
N VAL A 16 -21.70 38.38 3.47
CA VAL A 16 -21.97 36.96 3.72
C VAL A 16 -21.09 36.07 2.85
N LEU A 17 -20.96 36.36 1.55
CA LEU A 17 -20.11 35.57 0.66
C LEU A 17 -18.62 35.65 1.05
N VAL A 18 -18.14 36.81 1.50
CA VAL A 18 -16.78 36.96 2.02
C VAL A 18 -16.56 36.11 3.27
N ILE A 19 -17.51 36.15 4.22
CA ILE A 19 -17.42 35.31 5.42
C ILE A 19 -17.46 33.82 5.05
N LEU A 20 -18.34 33.41 4.12
CA LEU A 20 -18.41 32.02 3.65
C LEU A 20 -17.12 31.57 2.95
N ALA A 21 -16.48 32.44 2.15
CA ALA A 21 -15.21 32.13 1.51
C ALA A 21 -14.09 31.93 2.54
N ILE A 22 -14.03 32.77 3.59
CA ILE A 22 -13.05 32.62 4.68
C ILE A 22 -13.30 31.32 5.45
N LEU A 23 -14.56 31.03 5.78
CA LEU A 23 -14.93 29.79 6.48
C LEU A 23 -14.61 28.54 5.65
N MET A 24 -14.84 28.57 4.34
CA MET A 24 -14.50 27.47 3.42
C MET A 24 -13.00 27.14 3.45
N VAL A 25 -12.12 28.15 3.45
CA VAL A 25 -10.66 27.92 3.48
C VAL A 25 -10.22 27.19 4.76
N VAL A 26 -10.76 27.58 5.92
CA VAL A 26 -10.45 26.95 7.22
C VAL A 26 -11.00 25.53 7.34
N LEU A 27 -12.11 25.24 6.67
CA LEU A 27 -12.67 23.89 6.62
C LEU A 27 -11.79 22.95 5.79
N LEU A 28 -11.30 23.39 4.63
CA LEU A 28 -10.49 22.56 3.73
C LEU A 28 -9.18 22.07 4.39
N THR A 29 -8.51 22.90 5.19
CA THR A 29 -7.23 22.51 5.82
C THR A 29 -7.38 21.49 6.96
N GLN A 30 -8.57 21.28 7.50
CA GLN A 30 -8.79 20.26 8.55
C GLN A 30 -9.14 18.88 7.98
N PHE A 31 -9.62 18.81 6.73
CA PHE A 31 -10.03 17.54 6.14
C PHE A 31 -8.85 16.73 5.60
N THR A 32 -7.75 17.36 5.18
CA THR A 32 -6.57 16.67 4.61
C THR A 32 -5.99 15.64 5.57
N ASP A 33 -5.73 16.04 6.81
CA ASP A 33 -5.09 15.18 7.82
C ASP A 33 -5.99 14.01 8.24
N ILE A 34 -7.31 14.24 8.22
CA ILE A 34 -8.32 13.21 8.52
C ILE A 34 -8.34 12.17 7.40
N PHE A 35 -8.28 12.59 6.14
CA PHE A 35 -8.26 11.66 5.00
C PHE A 35 -6.97 10.84 4.99
N GLU A 36 -5.82 11.45 5.26
CA GLU A 36 -4.55 10.74 5.33
C GLU A 36 -4.54 9.72 6.48
N SER A 37 -4.99 10.14 7.66
CA SER A 37 -5.16 9.23 8.81
C SER A 37 -6.12 8.07 8.50
N ALA A 38 -7.17 8.30 7.70
CA ALA A 38 -8.09 7.26 7.28
C ALA A 38 -7.42 6.29 6.30
N LYS A 39 -6.65 6.79 5.33
CA LYS A 39 -5.84 5.98 4.41
C LYS A 39 -4.85 5.10 5.16
N VAL A 40 -4.08 5.65 6.10
CA VAL A 40 -3.16 4.87 6.96
C VAL A 40 -3.89 3.73 7.67
N ARG A 41 -5.08 4.00 8.23
CA ARG A 41 -5.89 2.98 8.92
C ARG A 41 -6.42 1.90 7.98
N LEU A 42 -6.89 2.28 6.80
CA LEU A 42 -7.38 1.35 5.77
C LEU A 42 -6.24 0.49 5.23
N THR A 43 -5.08 1.09 4.90
CA THR A 43 -3.86 0.37 4.53
C THR A 43 -3.47 -0.63 5.62
N SER A 44 -3.45 -0.21 6.89
CA SER A 44 -3.14 -1.11 8.01
C SER A 44 -4.12 -2.28 8.14
N ALA A 45 -5.42 -2.03 7.92
CA ALA A 45 -6.45 -3.07 7.95
C ALA A 45 -6.31 -4.05 6.77
N SER A 46 -6.09 -3.55 5.56
CA SER A 46 -5.81 -4.34 4.37
C SER A 46 -4.56 -5.20 4.55
N MET A 47 -3.46 -4.62 5.03
CA MET A 47 -2.23 -5.34 5.38
C MET A 47 -2.46 -6.40 6.47
N SER A 48 -3.32 -6.13 7.44
CA SER A 48 -3.68 -7.13 8.47
C SER A 48 -4.43 -8.32 7.85
N ASN A 49 -5.33 -8.08 6.89
CA ASN A 49 -6.02 -9.16 6.17
C ASN A 49 -5.05 -9.95 5.30
N VAL A 50 -4.13 -9.28 4.61
CA VAL A 50 -3.05 -9.94 3.85
C VAL A 50 -2.16 -10.77 4.77
N SER A 51 -1.87 -10.27 5.98
CA SER A 51 -1.12 -11.00 6.99
C SER A 51 -1.80 -12.32 7.38
N LEU A 52 -3.13 -12.33 7.49
CA LEU A 52 -3.89 -13.56 7.78
C LEU A 52 -3.78 -14.57 6.62
N ALA A 53 -3.84 -14.12 5.37
CA ALA A 53 -3.65 -14.97 4.20
C ALA A 53 -2.23 -15.56 4.14
N ILE A 54 -1.21 -14.76 4.47
CA ILE A 54 0.17 -15.22 4.55
C ILE A 54 0.35 -16.27 5.65
N ASP A 55 -0.20 -16.03 6.84
CA ASP A 55 -0.14 -16.99 7.95
C ASP A 55 -0.89 -18.30 7.61
N GLN A 56 -2.02 -18.23 6.91
CA GLN A 56 -2.73 -19.42 6.41
C GLN A 56 -1.91 -20.18 5.37
N TYR A 57 -1.25 -19.46 4.44
CA TYR A 57 -0.36 -20.08 3.47
C TYR A 57 0.76 -20.85 4.16
N GLU A 58 1.39 -20.25 5.17
CA GLU A 58 2.45 -20.89 5.97
C GLU A 58 1.94 -22.14 6.69
N HIS A 59 0.73 -22.08 7.25
CA HIS A 59 0.13 -23.25 7.89
C HIS A 59 -0.04 -24.44 6.93
N GLU A 60 -0.40 -24.17 5.68
CA GLU A 60 -0.64 -25.20 4.66
C GLU A 60 0.65 -25.70 3.98
N HIS A 61 1.64 -24.82 3.79
CA HIS A 61 2.85 -25.10 3.00
C HIS A 61 4.11 -25.30 3.86
N GLY A 62 4.05 -24.94 5.15
CA GLY A 62 5.15 -25.05 6.12
C GLY A 62 6.21 -23.95 6.03
N ASP A 63 6.03 -22.98 5.13
CA ASP A 63 6.84 -21.75 5.07
C ASP A 63 6.01 -20.60 4.51
N TYR A 64 6.42 -19.36 4.83
CA TYR A 64 5.77 -18.17 4.28
C TYR A 64 6.01 -18.08 2.76
N PRO A 65 5.15 -17.36 2.01
CA PRO A 65 5.34 -17.12 0.59
C PRO A 65 6.75 -16.59 0.26
N PRO A 66 7.34 -16.97 -0.88
CA PRO A 66 8.65 -16.47 -1.27
C PRO A 66 8.59 -14.97 -1.57
N SER A 67 9.63 -14.22 -1.21
CA SER A 67 9.83 -12.82 -1.64
C SER A 67 10.82 -12.66 -2.80
N SER A 68 11.06 -13.76 -3.51
CA SER A 68 11.90 -13.83 -4.69
C SER A 68 11.22 -14.70 -5.72
N PHE A 69 11.44 -14.43 -7.00
CA PHE A 69 10.84 -15.19 -8.08
C PHE A 69 11.44 -16.61 -8.18
N PRO A 70 10.72 -17.68 -7.79
CA PRO A 70 11.24 -19.04 -7.80
C PRO A 70 11.47 -19.53 -9.24
N ALA A 71 12.55 -20.28 -9.44
CA ALA A 71 12.91 -20.82 -10.76
C ALA A 71 11.83 -21.70 -11.41
N ALA A 72 10.95 -22.31 -10.59
CA ALA A 72 9.81 -23.09 -11.06
C ALA A 72 8.79 -22.26 -11.86
N TRP A 73 8.76 -20.93 -11.66
CA TRP A 73 7.89 -20.00 -12.39
C TRP A 73 8.56 -19.44 -13.66
N GLY A 74 9.81 -19.82 -13.93
CA GLY A 74 10.64 -19.26 -14.99
C GLY A 74 11.47 -18.05 -14.52
N PRO A 75 12.15 -17.35 -15.44
CA PRO A 75 12.85 -16.11 -15.09
C PRO A 75 11.83 -14.99 -14.83
N PRO A 76 12.08 -14.11 -13.83
CA PRO A 76 11.26 -12.93 -13.66
C PRO A 76 11.41 -11.99 -14.87
N PRO A 77 10.38 -11.19 -15.20
CA PRO A 77 10.46 -10.23 -16.30
C PRO A 77 11.48 -9.13 -16.02
N ASN A 78 11.54 -8.66 -14.76
CA ASN A 78 12.48 -7.64 -14.29
C ASN A 78 12.88 -7.92 -12.80
N THR A 79 13.39 -6.90 -12.08
CA THR A 79 13.77 -7.00 -10.65
C THR A 79 13.06 -6.01 -9.74
N VAL A 80 12.10 -5.26 -10.27
CA VAL A 80 11.26 -4.28 -9.58
C VAL A 80 10.04 -5.02 -9.03
N ASN A 81 9.54 -4.63 -7.84
CA ASN A 81 8.31 -5.15 -7.22
C ASN A 81 8.23 -6.68 -7.00
N VAL A 82 9.29 -7.44 -7.32
CA VAL A 82 9.34 -8.91 -7.27
C VAL A 82 8.90 -9.50 -5.93
N GLY A 83 9.19 -8.82 -4.81
CA GLY A 83 8.77 -9.28 -3.50
C GLY A 83 7.25 -9.43 -3.40
N ILE A 84 6.52 -8.38 -3.74
CA ILE A 84 5.07 -8.36 -3.63
C ILE A 84 4.39 -9.14 -4.75
N GLU A 85 4.94 -9.14 -5.96
CA GLU A 85 4.45 -10.01 -7.05
C GLU A 85 4.55 -11.48 -6.67
N SER A 86 5.68 -11.88 -6.07
CA SER A 86 5.88 -13.27 -5.66
C SER A 86 4.90 -13.69 -4.57
N LEU A 87 4.57 -12.77 -3.67
CA LEU A 87 3.49 -12.98 -2.70
C LEU A 87 2.14 -13.18 -3.39
N VAL A 88 1.76 -12.28 -4.30
CA VAL A 88 0.47 -12.35 -5.01
C VAL A 88 0.37 -13.64 -5.81
N VAL A 89 1.43 -14.02 -6.52
CA VAL A 89 1.50 -15.29 -7.25
C VAL A 89 1.32 -16.46 -6.30
N ALA A 90 2.03 -16.50 -5.17
CA ALA A 90 1.92 -17.60 -4.22
C ALA A 90 0.50 -17.74 -3.65
N LEU A 91 -0.12 -16.65 -3.21
CA LEU A 91 -1.46 -16.65 -2.62
C LEU A 91 -2.59 -16.99 -3.60
N HIS A 92 -2.37 -16.72 -4.90
CA HIS A 92 -3.36 -16.97 -5.96
C HIS A 92 -2.93 -18.10 -6.92
N SER A 93 -1.91 -18.87 -6.55
CA SER A 93 -1.50 -20.04 -7.31
C SER A 93 -2.51 -21.17 -7.14
N LYS A 94 -2.58 -22.06 -8.13
CA LYS A 94 -3.52 -23.18 -8.10
C LYS A 94 -3.23 -24.08 -6.91
N GLY A 95 -4.19 -24.18 -5.99
CA GLY A 95 -4.09 -25.02 -4.79
C GLY A 95 -3.45 -24.33 -3.58
N ALA A 96 -3.22 -23.01 -3.63
CA ALA A 96 -2.66 -22.24 -2.51
C ALA A 96 -3.57 -22.16 -1.28
N GLY A 97 -4.89 -22.38 -1.42
CA GLY A 97 -5.88 -22.43 -0.33
C GLY A 97 -6.13 -21.11 0.43
N ALA A 98 -5.20 -20.16 0.38
CA ALA A 98 -5.06 -19.10 1.38
C ALA A 98 -5.49 -17.68 0.93
N GLY A 99 -6.04 -17.48 -0.27
CA GLY A 99 -6.31 -16.12 -0.76
C GLY A 99 -7.34 -15.93 -1.87
N THR A 100 -8.01 -16.99 -2.32
CA THR A 100 -8.91 -16.91 -3.49
C THR A 100 -10.03 -15.88 -3.27
N GLY A 101 -9.96 -14.75 -3.98
CA GLY A 101 -11.01 -13.72 -4.06
C GLY A 101 -11.05 -12.66 -2.95
N THR A 102 -10.08 -12.61 -2.03
CA THR A 102 -10.16 -11.67 -0.88
C THR A 102 -9.56 -10.29 -1.18
N PHE A 103 -8.65 -10.19 -2.17
CA PHE A 103 -7.83 -9.00 -2.39
C PHE A 103 -7.89 -8.46 -3.83
N GLU A 104 -8.84 -8.90 -4.65
CA GLU A 104 -8.92 -8.50 -6.06
C GLU A 104 -9.05 -6.97 -6.23
N ASP A 105 -9.75 -6.30 -5.31
CA ASP A 105 -9.90 -4.83 -5.31
C ASP A 105 -8.60 -4.06 -4.99
N LEU A 106 -7.59 -4.76 -4.46
CA LEU A 106 -6.27 -4.21 -4.12
C LEU A 106 -5.22 -4.54 -5.18
N LEU A 107 -5.55 -5.32 -6.21
CA LEU A 107 -4.60 -5.67 -7.26
C LEU A 107 -4.37 -4.47 -8.19
N VAL A 108 -3.09 -4.19 -8.43
CA VAL A 108 -2.61 -3.25 -9.44
C VAL A 108 -1.44 -3.90 -10.17
N ASN A 109 -1.15 -3.46 -11.39
CA ASN A 109 0.09 -3.81 -12.08
C ASN A 109 0.80 -2.49 -12.37
N THR A 110 1.61 -2.03 -11.42
CA THR A 110 2.18 -0.67 -11.43
C THR A 110 3.28 -0.53 -12.49
N ASP A 111 4.04 -1.59 -12.76
CA ASP A 111 5.12 -1.58 -13.76
C ASP A 111 4.72 -2.19 -15.13
N ALA A 112 3.45 -2.57 -15.27
CA ALA A 112 2.83 -3.15 -16.46
C ALA A 112 3.51 -4.44 -16.96
N ASP A 113 4.13 -5.21 -16.07
CA ASP A 113 4.89 -6.38 -16.44
C ASP A 113 4.02 -7.65 -16.54
N ASN A 114 4.61 -8.71 -17.09
CA ASN A 114 3.93 -9.98 -17.35
C ASN A 114 4.89 -11.16 -17.24
N SER A 115 4.44 -12.22 -16.58
CA SER A 115 5.11 -13.51 -16.58
C SER A 115 5.05 -14.22 -17.95
N LYS A 116 5.99 -15.13 -18.20
CA LYS A 116 6.02 -15.92 -19.46
C LYS A 116 4.85 -16.88 -19.61
N SER A 117 4.24 -17.27 -18.51
CA SER A 117 3.17 -18.26 -18.44
C SER A 117 2.25 -17.92 -17.30
N ARG A 118 0.98 -18.31 -17.39
CA ARG A 118 0.00 -18.05 -16.34
C ARG A 118 0.35 -18.75 -15.03
N LEU A 119 0.72 -17.97 -14.01
CA LEU A 119 1.14 -18.48 -12.69
C LEU A 119 0.01 -18.51 -11.66
N THR A 120 -1.01 -17.67 -11.84
CA THR A 120 -2.17 -17.53 -10.94
C THR A 120 -3.42 -18.16 -11.54
N GLU A 121 -4.47 -18.28 -10.72
CA GLU A 121 -5.81 -18.69 -11.18
C GLU A 121 -6.51 -17.60 -12.01
N PHE A 122 -6.00 -16.37 -12.01
CA PHE A 122 -6.50 -15.27 -12.84
C PHE A 122 -6.43 -15.63 -14.33
N ASN A 123 -7.27 -15.00 -15.15
CA ASN A 123 -7.26 -15.20 -16.60
C ASN A 123 -6.32 -14.21 -17.32
N THR A 124 -5.11 -14.02 -16.79
CA THR A 124 -4.06 -13.12 -17.31
C THR A 124 -2.68 -13.66 -16.96
N THR A 125 -1.63 -13.11 -17.57
CA THR A 125 -0.22 -13.36 -17.24
C THR A 125 0.44 -12.22 -16.50
N GLU A 126 -0.28 -11.13 -16.28
CA GLU A 126 0.17 -9.96 -15.51
C GLU A 126 0.63 -10.41 -14.13
N LEU A 127 1.74 -9.84 -13.67
CA LEU A 127 2.10 -9.91 -12.27
C LEU A 127 1.46 -8.70 -11.61
N PHE A 128 0.64 -8.97 -10.60
CA PHE A 128 -0.03 -7.91 -9.85
C PHE A 128 0.69 -7.70 -8.53
N GLU A 129 0.75 -6.46 -8.09
CA GLU A 129 1.07 -6.07 -6.73
C GLU A 129 -0.20 -5.85 -5.90
N LEU A 130 -0.04 -5.92 -4.57
CA LEU A 130 -1.06 -5.42 -3.65
C LEU A 130 -0.76 -3.95 -3.36
N ARG A 131 -1.73 -3.08 -3.67
CA ARG A 131 -1.59 -1.65 -3.44
C ARG A 131 -2.01 -1.23 -2.03
N ASP A 132 -1.45 -0.11 -1.59
CA ASP A 132 -1.96 0.69 -0.49
C ASP A 132 -3.01 1.73 -0.95
N GLU A 133 -3.48 2.55 -0.01
CA GLU A 133 -4.49 3.59 -0.27
C GLU A 133 -3.97 4.83 -1.05
N TRP A 134 -2.68 4.85 -1.39
CA TRP A 134 -2.10 5.81 -2.34
C TRP A 134 -1.91 5.19 -3.73
N GLY A 135 -2.25 3.91 -3.90
CA GLY A 135 -2.13 3.19 -5.16
C GLY A 135 -0.74 2.59 -5.39
N ASN A 136 0.13 2.64 -4.38
CA ASN A 136 1.51 2.20 -4.47
C ASN A 136 1.64 0.75 -4.01
N PRO A 137 2.55 -0.04 -4.60
CA PRO A 137 2.79 -1.41 -4.17
C PRO A 137 3.29 -1.47 -2.72
N ILE A 138 2.72 -2.38 -1.94
CA ILE A 138 3.19 -2.71 -0.59
C ILE A 138 4.45 -3.57 -0.72
N ALA A 139 5.50 -3.28 0.03
CA ALA A 139 6.70 -4.12 0.05
C ALA A 139 6.48 -5.39 0.89
N TYR A 140 6.87 -6.54 0.33
CA TYR A 140 6.89 -7.84 1.00
C TYR A 140 8.28 -8.48 0.97
N GLN A 141 8.78 -8.85 2.14
CA GLN A 141 10.06 -9.55 2.28
C GLN A 141 9.97 -10.70 3.28
N HIS A 142 10.39 -11.88 2.84
CA HIS A 142 10.55 -13.08 3.63
C HIS A 142 11.79 -13.01 4.54
N ARG A 143 11.75 -13.60 5.76
CA ARG A 143 12.93 -13.63 6.69
C ARG A 143 14.23 -14.08 6.06
N ALA A 144 14.16 -15.08 5.18
CA ALA A 144 15.36 -15.63 4.53
C ALA A 144 16.06 -14.60 3.64
N ASP A 145 15.32 -13.59 3.19
CA ASP A 145 15.78 -12.60 2.22
C ASP A 145 16.05 -11.22 2.86
N TYR A 146 15.94 -11.07 4.19
CA TYR A 146 16.17 -9.79 4.88
C TYR A 146 17.55 -9.15 4.63
N GLY A 147 18.54 -9.96 4.25
CA GLY A 147 19.88 -9.48 3.86
C GLY A 147 19.95 -8.89 2.45
N THR A 148 18.91 -9.07 1.63
CA THR A 148 18.88 -8.74 0.21
C THR A 148 17.92 -7.57 -0.02
N PRO A 149 18.40 -6.38 -0.42
CA PRO A 149 17.53 -5.27 -0.76
C PRO A 149 16.69 -5.58 -2.01
N GLN A 150 15.49 -5.00 -2.07
CA GLN A 150 14.58 -5.11 -3.22
C GLN A 150 14.36 -3.73 -3.84
N SER A 151 14.23 -3.68 -5.16
CA SER A 151 13.84 -2.47 -5.88
C SER A 151 12.33 -2.37 -5.98
N TYR A 152 11.78 -1.20 -5.71
CA TYR A 152 10.37 -0.89 -5.89
C TYR A 152 10.22 0.41 -6.67
N VAL A 153 9.14 0.47 -7.46
CA VAL A 153 8.69 1.71 -8.09
C VAL A 153 7.32 2.04 -7.53
N THR A 154 7.21 3.25 -7.00
CA THR A 154 5.97 3.86 -6.51
C THR A 154 5.72 5.15 -7.28
N LEU A 155 4.57 5.78 -7.07
CA LEU A 155 4.21 7.06 -7.63
C LEU A 155 4.12 8.10 -6.52
N HIS A 156 4.68 9.28 -6.75
CA HIS A 156 4.49 10.43 -5.89
C HIS A 156 3.00 10.80 -5.85
N PRO A 157 2.38 10.94 -4.68
CA PRO A 157 0.92 11.10 -4.52
C PRO A 157 0.36 12.32 -5.26
N ASP A 158 1.09 13.44 -5.25
CA ASP A 158 0.62 14.72 -5.82
C ASP A 158 0.96 14.91 -7.30
N THR A 159 2.15 14.45 -7.74
CA THR A 159 2.67 14.72 -9.08
C THR A 159 2.46 13.54 -10.03
N GLY A 160 2.30 12.33 -9.50
CA GLY A 160 2.27 11.08 -10.28
C GLY A 160 3.62 10.70 -10.88
N GLU A 161 4.71 11.34 -10.47
CA GLU A 161 6.06 10.98 -10.90
C GLU A 161 6.51 9.68 -10.25
N GLU A 162 7.23 8.84 -11.00
CA GLU A 162 7.79 7.59 -10.47
C GLU A 162 8.89 7.88 -9.45
N ILE A 163 8.83 7.16 -8.32
CA ILE A 163 9.83 7.15 -7.28
C ILE A 163 10.46 5.76 -7.26
N GLU A 164 11.72 5.67 -7.69
CA GLU A 164 12.52 4.46 -7.51
C GLU A 164 13.04 4.40 -6.08
N SER A 165 12.65 3.36 -5.35
CA SER A 165 13.03 3.14 -3.95
C SER A 165 13.72 1.79 -3.77
N THR A 166 14.69 1.74 -2.85
CA THR A 166 15.27 0.47 -2.39
C THR A 166 14.67 0.08 -1.06
N PHE A 167 13.83 -0.94 -1.04
CA PHE A 167 13.32 -1.53 0.18
C PHE A 167 14.39 -2.37 0.89
N ARG A 168 14.50 -2.19 2.21
CA ARG A 168 15.36 -2.98 3.09
C ARG A 168 14.56 -3.43 4.29
N ALA A 169 14.66 -4.70 4.66
CA ALA A 169 14.04 -5.19 5.88
C ALA A 169 14.45 -4.35 7.09
N ARG A 170 13.45 -3.86 7.83
CA ARG A 170 13.58 -3.00 9.00
C ARG A 170 14.32 -3.73 10.11
N LYS A 171 15.15 -2.98 10.82
CA LYS A 171 15.88 -3.42 12.00
C LYS A 171 15.49 -2.53 13.17
N ASN A 172 15.42 -3.13 14.35
CA ASN A 172 15.26 -2.41 15.60
C ASN A 172 16.46 -1.48 15.81
N SER A 173 16.21 -0.19 16.04
CA SER A 173 17.25 0.84 16.15
C SER A 173 18.22 0.60 17.32
N LYS A 174 17.75 -0.04 18.39
CA LYS A 174 18.50 -0.26 19.65
C LYS A 174 19.30 -1.55 19.61
N THR A 175 18.75 -2.62 19.05
CA THR A 175 19.38 -3.96 19.07
C THR A 175 20.11 -4.29 17.77
N GLY A 176 19.79 -3.60 16.66
CA GLY A 176 20.29 -3.92 15.33
C GLY A 176 19.76 -5.24 14.76
N GLN A 177 18.86 -5.93 15.47
CA GLN A 177 18.21 -7.15 14.99
C GLN A 177 17.11 -6.80 14.00
N PHE A 178 16.84 -7.69 13.06
CA PHE A 178 15.69 -7.54 12.19
C PHE A 178 14.40 -7.55 13.01
N VAL A 179 13.47 -6.69 12.62
CA VAL A 179 12.10 -6.74 13.12
C VAL A 179 11.46 -8.02 12.61
N ARG A 180 10.75 -8.74 13.48
CA ARG A 180 10.12 -10.04 13.16
C ARG A 180 11.10 -11.03 12.51
N PRO A 181 12.23 -11.34 13.18
CA PRO A 181 13.32 -12.13 12.59
C PRO A 181 12.92 -13.56 12.20
N ASP A 182 11.79 -14.03 12.74
CA ASP A 182 11.19 -15.34 12.53
C ASP A 182 10.03 -15.33 11.51
N LYS A 183 9.68 -14.18 10.91
CA LYS A 183 8.54 -14.06 9.98
C LYS A 183 8.88 -13.36 8.67
N TYR A 184 7.94 -12.58 8.13
CA TYR A 184 8.10 -11.71 7.00
C TYR A 184 7.83 -10.27 7.45
N GLN A 185 8.23 -9.32 6.60
CA GLN A 185 7.88 -7.93 6.74
C GLN A 185 6.95 -7.53 5.59
N LEU A 186 5.90 -6.79 5.95
CA LEU A 186 4.95 -6.18 5.03
C LEU A 186 4.92 -4.69 5.39
N VAL A 187 5.22 -3.80 4.44
CA VAL A 187 5.39 -2.35 4.66
C VAL A 187 4.79 -1.58 3.50
N SER A 188 3.94 -0.57 3.76
CA SER A 188 3.55 0.42 2.75
C SER A 188 4.45 1.65 2.88
N ALA A 189 4.79 2.25 1.74
CA ALA A 189 5.59 3.47 1.68
C ALA A 189 4.84 4.72 2.17
N GLY A 190 3.58 4.58 2.55
CA GLY A 190 2.83 5.65 3.19
C GLY A 190 2.51 6.84 2.27
N PRO A 191 2.13 7.98 2.88
CA PRO A 191 1.81 9.22 2.19
C PRO A 191 2.83 9.68 1.16
N ASP A 192 4.12 9.64 1.44
CA ASP A 192 5.16 10.19 0.57
C ASP A 192 5.57 9.25 -0.58
N GLY A 193 5.13 7.99 -0.52
CA GLY A 193 5.41 6.96 -1.51
C GLY A 193 6.85 6.47 -1.50
N SER A 194 7.69 6.85 -0.54
CA SER A 194 9.10 6.48 -0.46
C SER A 194 9.33 5.49 0.69
N PHE A 195 9.99 4.36 0.41
CA PHE A 195 10.28 3.42 1.49
C PHE A 195 11.44 3.90 2.38
N GLY A 196 11.28 3.73 3.69
CA GLY A 196 12.35 3.96 4.68
C GLY A 196 12.27 5.32 5.35
N THR A 197 11.13 5.98 5.25
CA THR A 197 10.78 7.27 5.83
C THR A 197 9.93 7.08 7.09
N ASP A 198 9.67 8.17 7.81
CA ASP A 198 8.96 8.13 9.09
C ASP A 198 7.45 7.85 8.93
N ASP A 199 6.89 8.00 7.72
CA ASP A 199 5.47 7.81 7.40
C ASP A 199 5.15 6.42 6.83
N ASP A 200 6.15 5.53 6.73
CA ASP A 200 5.96 4.13 6.39
C ASP A 200 4.91 3.46 7.29
N VAL A 201 3.96 2.76 6.69
CA VAL A 201 2.92 2.03 7.43
C VAL A 201 3.37 0.59 7.65
N THR A 202 3.45 0.18 8.92
CA THR A 202 3.82 -1.19 9.32
C THR A 202 2.83 -1.78 10.31
N LEU A 203 2.84 -3.12 10.46
CA LEU A 203 2.02 -3.83 11.45
C LEU A 203 2.68 -3.92 12.84
N TRP A 204 3.80 -3.23 13.08
CA TRP A 204 4.55 -3.29 14.34
C TRP A 204 4.89 -1.91 14.93
N GLY A 205 4.45 -0.82 14.31
CA GLY A 205 4.65 0.55 14.81
C GLY A 205 5.99 1.18 14.41
N GLU A 206 6.23 2.41 14.87
CA GLU A 206 7.32 3.31 14.43
C GLU A 206 8.74 2.85 14.85
N ASP A 207 8.90 2.14 15.98
CA ASP A 207 10.19 1.59 16.39
C ASP A 207 9.97 0.38 17.35
N PRO A 208 10.04 -0.86 16.85
CA PRO A 208 9.81 -2.07 17.65
C PRO A 208 10.98 -2.41 18.58
#